data_AF-A0A7C6YZE1-F1
#
_entry.id   AF-A0A7C6YZE1-F1
#
_cell.length_a   1.000
_cell.length_b   1.000
_cell.length_c   1.000
_cell.angle_alpha   90.00
_cell.angle_beta   90.00
_cell.angle_gamma   90.00
#
_symmetry.space_group_name_H-M   'P 1'
#
loop_
_entity.id
_entity.type
_entity.pdbx_description
1 polymer ?
#
loop_
_entity_poly.entity_id
_entity_poly.type
_entity_poly.pdbx_seq_one_letter_code
_entity_poly.pdbx_strand_id
1 'polypeptide(L)'
;VKDAEKMDKFDLESNDKRITRVGKIIREWSIDELPQLINILKGDMSFIGPRPTLLYQVEKYDQFQLRRLEFKPGLTGWAQVNGRNALSWDEKIKLDIYYVDHWSLKLDLKILLLTIKVVLRKENLYETKHNTHSKNSNKNSNKNAVIKN
;
A
#
# COMPACT_ATOMS: atom_id res chain seq x y z
N VAL A 1 28.58 -13.37 1.29
CA VAL A 1 27.48 -13.19 2.26
C VAL A 1 26.36 -14.16 1.86
N LYS A 2 26.39 -15.38 2.38
CA LYS A 2 25.61 -16.54 1.90
C LYS A 2 24.44 -16.91 2.83
N ASP A 3 24.05 -16.01 3.74
CA ASP A 3 23.14 -16.34 4.85
C ASP A 3 21.85 -15.51 4.88
N ALA A 4 21.55 -14.77 3.81
CA ALA A 4 20.38 -13.89 3.74
C ALA A 4 19.02 -14.63 3.63
N GLU A 5 19.04 -15.93 3.34
CA GLU A 5 17.82 -16.75 3.14
C GLU A 5 17.33 -17.47 4.41
N LYS A 6 18.04 -17.33 5.55
CA LYS A 6 17.71 -17.99 6.82
C LYS A 6 17.33 -17.03 7.96
N MET A 7 16.81 -15.84 7.64
CA MET A 7 16.15 -15.03 8.67
C MET A 7 14.65 -15.31 8.62
N ASP A 8 14.24 -16.14 9.57
CA ASP A 8 12.90 -16.61 9.78
C ASP A 8 11.92 -15.44 9.89
N LYS A 9 10.80 -15.60 9.18
CA LYS A 9 9.71 -14.63 9.07
C LYS A 9 8.88 -14.68 10.35
N PHE A 10 9.25 -13.94 11.39
CA PHE A 10 8.37 -13.35 12.43
C PHE A 10 9.22 -12.88 13.62
N ASP A 11 9.89 -11.73 13.49
CA ASP A 11 10.44 -11.03 14.67
C ASP A 11 10.35 -9.50 14.50
N LEU A 12 9.28 -9.06 13.82
CA LEU A 12 8.86 -7.65 13.79
C LEU A 12 8.04 -7.27 15.03
N GLU A 13 7.90 -8.20 15.98
CA GLU A 13 7.29 -7.93 17.28
C GLU A 13 8.38 -7.49 18.26
N SER A 14 8.31 -6.22 18.67
CA SER A 14 8.95 -5.65 19.87
C SER A 14 10.48 -5.57 19.97
N ASN A 15 11.29 -6.26 19.15
CA ASN A 15 12.75 -6.28 19.34
C ASN A 15 13.61 -6.19 18.05
N ASP A 16 13.15 -5.46 17.04
CA ASP A 16 14.00 -5.11 15.90
C ASP A 16 15.16 -4.22 16.37
N LYS A 17 16.39 -4.78 16.42
CA LYS A 17 17.61 -4.10 16.86
C LYS A 17 17.96 -2.84 16.04
N ARG A 18 17.30 -2.62 14.89
CA ARG A 18 17.44 -1.41 14.06
C ARG A 18 16.55 -0.26 14.56
N ILE A 19 15.53 -0.55 15.36
CA ILE A 19 14.63 0.45 15.93
C ILE A 19 15.23 0.95 17.24
N THR A 20 15.78 2.16 17.21
CA THR A 20 16.30 2.82 18.41
C THR A 20 15.14 3.23 19.33
N ARG A 21 15.43 3.51 20.62
CA ARG A 21 14.43 4.05 21.55
C ARG A 21 13.72 5.30 21.01
N VAL A 22 14.46 6.14 20.27
CA VAL A 22 13.90 7.30 19.57
C VAL A 22 13.02 6.88 18.39
N GLY A 23 13.44 5.90 17.58
CA GLY A 23 12.65 5.36 16.47
C GLY A 23 11.32 4.74 16.93
N LYS A 24 11.29 4.14 18.13
CA LYS A 24 10.06 3.64 18.75
C LYS A 24 9.08 4.77 19.07
N ILE A 25 9.54 5.86 19.69
CA ILE A 25 8.71 7.03 20.01
C ILE A 25 8.19 7.69 18.72
N ILE A 26 9.02 7.86 17.70
CA ILE A 26 8.60 8.45 16.42
C ILE A 26 7.45 7.66 15.78
N ARG A 27 7.52 6.32 15.81
CA ARG A 27 6.47 5.44 15.28
C ARG A 27 5.23 5.40 16.15
N GLU A 28 5.39 5.42 17.47
CA GLU A 28 4.27 5.43 18.41
C GLU A 28 3.47 6.73 18.34
N TRP A 29 4.13 7.86 18.04
CA TRP A 29 3.52 9.17 17.95
C TRP A 29 3.18 9.60 16.52
N SER A 30 3.35 8.71 15.53
CA SER A 30 3.13 9.00 14.09
C SER A 30 3.84 10.28 13.61
N ILE A 31 4.99 10.59 14.20
CA ILE A 31 5.77 11.80 13.88
C ILE A 31 6.29 11.74 12.43
N ASP A 32 6.39 10.55 11.86
CA ASP A 32 6.71 10.30 10.45
C ASP A 32 5.64 10.77 9.46
N GLU A 33 4.42 11.08 9.92
CA GLU A 33 3.34 11.63 9.09
C GLU A 33 3.31 13.18 9.06
N LEU A 34 3.98 13.86 10.01
CA LEU A 34 4.04 15.33 10.05
C LEU A 34 4.64 15.97 8.79
N PRO A 35 5.71 15.43 8.17
CA PRO A 35 6.22 15.95 6.90
C PRO A 35 5.18 15.91 5.78
N GLN A 36 4.31 14.90 5.75
CA GLN A 36 3.25 14.81 4.74
C GLN A 36 2.18 15.89 4.96
N LEU A 37 1.85 16.20 6.21
CA LEU A 37 0.94 17.30 6.53
C LEU A 37 1.50 18.66 6.05
N ILE A 38 2.80 18.88 6.20
CA ILE A 38 3.46 20.08 5.68
C ILE A 38 3.34 20.17 4.15
N ASN A 39 3.48 19.06 3.43
CA ASN A 39 3.31 19.03 1.97
C ASN A 39 1.86 19.35 1.55
N ILE A 40 0.88 18.96 2.35
CA ILE A 40 -0.52 19.36 2.13
C ILE A 40 -0.68 20.87 2.29
N LEU A 41 -0.10 21.45 3.35
CA LEU A 41 -0.15 22.89 3.60
C LEU A 41 0.60 23.70 2.53
N LYS A 42 1.69 23.18 1.98
CA LYS A 42 2.43 23.76 0.85
C LYS A 42 1.67 23.63 -0.48
N GLY A 43 0.69 22.74 -0.55
CA GLY A 43 -0.09 22.47 -1.75
C GLY A 43 0.52 21.44 -2.70
N ASP A 44 1.60 20.75 -2.30
CA ASP A 44 2.22 19.66 -3.07
C ASP A 44 1.39 18.36 -3.00
N MET A 45 0.61 18.20 -1.92
CA MET A 45 -0.29 17.07 -1.70
C MET A 45 -1.71 17.54 -1.37
N SER A 46 -2.65 16.62 -1.50
CA SER A 46 -4.04 16.74 -1.02
C SER A 46 -4.27 15.82 0.17
N PHE A 47 -5.32 16.08 0.96
CA PHE A 47 -5.80 15.10 1.94
C PHE A 47 -6.33 13.85 1.24
N ILE A 48 -7.03 14.02 0.12
CA ILE A 48 -7.67 12.94 -0.63
C ILE A 48 -7.14 12.96 -2.06
N GLY A 49 -6.70 11.81 -2.54
CA GLY A 49 -6.16 11.65 -3.87
C GLY A 49 -5.49 10.29 -4.09
N PRO A 50 -5.00 10.01 -5.30
CA PRO A 50 -4.21 8.83 -5.60
C PRO A 50 -2.95 8.74 -4.73
N ARG A 51 -2.46 7.53 -4.47
CA ARG A 51 -1.28 7.34 -3.62
C ARG A 51 -0.02 7.96 -4.27
N PRO A 52 0.89 8.62 -3.52
CA PRO A 52 2.15 9.12 -4.06
C PRO A 52 2.93 8.00 -4.76
N THR A 53 3.50 8.32 -5.91
CA THR A 53 4.24 7.37 -6.75
C THR A 53 5.72 7.73 -6.76
N LEU A 54 6.56 6.70 -6.86
CA LEU A 54 8.01 6.90 -7.00
C LEU A 54 8.34 7.17 -8.46
N LEU A 55 9.33 8.03 -8.73
CA LEU A 55 9.71 8.42 -10.10
C LEU A 55 9.96 7.22 -11.02
N TYR A 56 10.73 6.22 -10.57
CA TYR A 56 11.02 5.03 -11.37
C TYR A 56 9.77 4.18 -11.71
N GLN A 57 8.69 4.34 -10.94
CA GLN A 57 7.41 3.68 -11.26
C GLN A 57 6.72 4.44 -12.39
N VAL A 58 6.71 5.78 -12.30
CA VAL A 58 6.11 6.66 -13.30
C VAL A 58 6.76 6.48 -14.66
N GLU A 59 8.08 6.30 -14.72
CA GLU A 59 8.82 6.02 -15.96
C GLU A 59 8.34 4.76 -16.70
N LYS A 60 7.68 3.84 -15.98
CA LYS A 60 7.17 2.56 -16.51
C LYS A 60 5.66 2.57 -16.74
N TYR A 61 4.98 3.70 -16.51
CA TYR A 61 3.54 3.78 -16.64
C TYR A 61 3.11 3.75 -18.10
N ASP A 62 2.05 2.98 -18.36
CA ASP A 62 1.28 3.12 -19.58
C ASP A 62 0.41 4.39 -19.53
N GLN A 63 -0.26 4.69 -20.66
CA GLN A 63 -1.14 5.86 -20.77
C GLN A 63 -2.30 5.82 -19.75
N PHE A 64 -2.78 4.65 -19.38
CA PHE A 64 -3.85 4.50 -18.41
C PHE A 64 -3.36 4.81 -16.99
N GLN A 65 -2.17 4.34 -16.62
CA GLN A 65 -1.56 4.54 -15.31
C GLN A 65 -1.09 5.98 -15.09
N LEU A 66 -0.64 6.66 -16.15
CA LEU A 66 -0.24 8.07 -16.11
C LEU A 66 -1.38 9.00 -15.67
N ARG A 67 -2.63 8.61 -15.91
CA ARG A 67 -3.81 9.37 -15.47
C ARG A 67 -3.87 9.57 -13.95
N ARG A 68 -3.19 8.74 -13.16
CA ARG A 68 -3.06 8.94 -11.70
C ARG A 68 -2.38 10.26 -11.34
N LEU A 69 -1.60 10.82 -12.27
CA LEU A 69 -0.90 12.10 -12.11
C LEU A 69 -1.76 13.31 -12.48
N GLU A 70 -2.99 13.09 -12.99
CA GLU A 70 -3.95 14.17 -13.26
C GLU A 70 -4.43 14.86 -11.95
N PHE A 71 -4.28 14.17 -10.81
CA PHE A 71 -4.64 14.67 -9.49
C PHE A 71 -3.43 14.75 -8.58
N LYS A 72 -3.48 15.68 -7.62
CA LYS A 72 -2.48 15.77 -6.56
C LYS A 72 -2.48 14.48 -5.73
N PRO A 73 -1.29 13.98 -5.34
CA PRO A 73 -1.20 12.82 -4.48
C PRO A 73 -1.89 13.07 -3.14
N GLY A 74 -2.59 12.05 -2.64
CA GLY A 74 -3.39 12.10 -1.42
C GLY A 74 -2.74 11.40 -0.23
N LEU A 75 -2.93 11.94 0.97
CA LEU A 75 -2.66 11.22 2.22
C LEU A 75 -3.53 9.95 2.32
N THR A 76 -4.82 10.08 2.01
CA THR A 76 -5.76 8.97 1.85
C THR A 76 -6.38 9.00 0.45
N GLY A 77 -7.03 7.90 0.05
CA GLY A 77 -7.61 7.75 -1.27
C GLY A 77 -8.57 6.58 -1.36
N TRP A 78 -9.20 6.43 -2.52
CA TRP A 78 -10.18 5.37 -2.76
C TRP A 78 -9.59 3.97 -2.58
N ALA A 79 -8.36 3.74 -3.04
CA ALA A 79 -7.63 2.50 -2.82
C ALA A 79 -7.36 2.22 -1.32
N GLN A 80 -6.99 3.25 -0.55
CA GLN A 80 -6.74 3.15 0.89
C GLN A 80 -8.01 2.77 1.67
N VAL A 81 -9.20 3.21 1.27
CA VAL A 81 -10.42 2.88 2.03
C VAL A 81 -11.07 1.55 1.61
N ASN A 82 -10.73 1.01 0.44
CA ASN A 82 -11.33 -0.23 -0.10
C ASN A 82 -10.49 -1.50 0.09
N GLY A 83 -9.24 -1.41 0.54
CA GLY A 83 -8.46 -2.62 0.82
C GLY A 83 -7.02 -2.43 1.31
N ARG A 84 -6.50 -1.19 1.31
CA ARG A 84 -5.18 -0.85 1.89
C ARG A 84 -4.05 -1.77 1.36
N ASN A 85 -3.49 -2.58 2.25
CA ASN A 85 -2.36 -3.46 1.99
C ASN A 85 -2.78 -4.81 1.40
N ALA A 86 -4.07 -5.16 1.46
CA ALA A 86 -4.59 -6.40 0.88
C ALA A 86 -4.72 -6.33 -0.65
N LEU A 87 -4.71 -5.11 -1.22
CA LEU A 87 -4.81 -4.91 -2.66
C LEU A 87 -3.45 -5.14 -3.35
N SER A 88 -3.47 -5.88 -4.45
CA SER A 88 -2.38 -5.93 -5.42
C SER A 88 -2.11 -4.55 -6.03
N TRP A 89 -0.96 -4.40 -6.68
CA TRP A 89 -0.59 -3.14 -7.34
C TRP A 89 -1.60 -2.74 -8.44
N ASP A 90 -2.02 -3.69 -9.26
CA ASP A 90 -2.96 -3.44 -10.35
C ASP A 90 -4.35 -3.06 -9.83
N GLU A 91 -4.79 -3.66 -8.73
CA GLU A 91 -6.06 -3.28 -8.07
C GLU A 91 -5.98 -1.86 -7.49
N LYS A 92 -4.85 -1.48 -6.90
CA LYS A 92 -4.64 -0.10 -6.42
C LYS A 92 -4.71 0.90 -7.56
N ILE A 93 -4.04 0.61 -8.68
CA ILE A 93 -4.09 1.45 -9.87
C ILE A 93 -5.52 1.60 -10.37
N LYS A 94 -6.27 0.49 -10.51
CA LYS A 94 -7.68 0.55 -10.96
C LYS A 94 -8.54 1.41 -10.04
N LEU A 95 -8.35 1.33 -8.73
CA LEU A 95 -9.09 2.13 -7.76
C LEU A 95 -8.66 3.61 -7.78
N ASP A 96 -7.38 3.89 -7.99
CA ASP A 96 -6.88 5.25 -8.16
C ASP A 96 -7.43 5.88 -9.46
N ILE A 97 -7.48 5.12 -10.56
CA ILE A 97 -8.09 5.61 -11.81
C ILE A 97 -9.59 5.78 -11.68
N TYR A 98 -10.27 4.85 -10.99
CA TYR A 98 -11.69 5.02 -10.68
C TYR A 98 -11.95 6.34 -9.94
N TYR A 99 -11.09 6.69 -8.98
CA TYR A 99 -11.18 7.97 -8.28
C TYR A 99 -11.02 9.17 -9.23
N VAL A 100 -10.02 9.13 -10.12
CA VAL A 100 -9.81 10.17 -11.14
C VAL A 100 -11.05 10.32 -12.04
N ASP A 101 -11.61 9.21 -12.50
CA ASP A 101 -12.78 9.19 -13.39
C ASP A 101 -14.09 9.67 -12.74
N HIS A 102 -14.24 9.44 -11.43
CA HIS A 102 -15.49 9.69 -10.70
C HIS A 102 -15.33 10.74 -9.61
N TRP A 103 -14.30 11.58 -9.73
CA TRP A 103 -14.00 12.58 -8.73
C TRP A 103 -15.21 13.49 -8.50
N SER A 104 -15.59 13.62 -7.23
CA SER A 104 -16.65 14.51 -6.78
C SER A 104 -16.46 14.81 -5.30
N LEU A 105 -16.94 15.97 -4.85
CA LEU A 105 -16.91 16.34 -3.43
C LEU A 105 -17.65 15.31 -2.54
N LYS A 106 -18.68 14.65 -3.09
CA LYS A 106 -19.40 13.58 -2.40
C LYS A 106 -18.52 12.34 -2.20
N LEU A 107 -17.72 11.98 -3.22
CA LEU A 107 -16.78 10.87 -3.12
C LEU A 107 -15.67 11.20 -2.11
N ASP A 108 -15.15 12.43 -2.13
CA ASP A 108 -14.16 12.88 -1.15
C ASP A 108 -14.71 12.81 0.28
N LEU A 109 -15.92 13.32 0.53
CA LEU A 109 -16.55 13.20 1.85
C LEU A 109 -16.74 11.74 2.28
N LYS A 110 -17.13 10.86 1.35
CA LYS A 110 -17.24 9.42 1.61
C LYS A 110 -15.88 8.81 1.99
N ILE A 111 -14.82 9.16 1.26
CA ILE A 111 -13.47 8.68 1.57
C ILE A 111 -13.05 9.16 2.95
N LEU A 112 -13.26 10.43 3.28
CA LEU A 112 -12.92 10.98 4.59
C LEU A 112 -13.61 10.22 5.73
N LEU A 113 -14.91 9.96 5.63
CA LEU A 113 -15.67 9.22 6.64
C LEU A 113 -15.18 7.78 6.79
N LEU A 114 -14.87 7.11 5.67
CA LEU A 114 -14.30 5.77 5.69
C LEU A 114 -12.89 5.77 6.29
N THR A 115 -12.06 6.76 5.98
CA THR A 115 -10.72 6.90 6.56
C THR A 115 -10.80 7.03 8.07
N ILE A 116 -11.68 7.89 8.60
CA ILE A 116 -11.91 8.04 10.05
C ILE A 116 -12.33 6.69 10.64
N LYS A 117 -13.30 5.99 10.02
CA LYS A 117 -13.76 4.68 10.49
C LYS A 117 -12.62 3.67 10.58
N VAL A 118 -11.73 3.62 9.58
CA VAL A 118 -10.65 2.63 9.58
C VAL A 118 -9.53 3.02 10.56
N VAL A 119 -9.22 4.32 10.72
CA VAL A 119 -8.26 4.78 11.74
C VAL A 119 -8.77 4.47 13.16
N LEU A 120 -10.05 4.74 13.44
CA LEU A 120 -10.67 4.46 14.74
C LEU A 120 -10.72 2.96 15.06
N ARG A 121 -10.88 2.11 14.05
CA ARG A 121 -10.91 0.66 14.24
C ARG A 121 -9.57 0.04 14.62
N LYS A 122 -8.46 0.80 14.63
CA LYS A 122 -7.10 0.29 14.89
C LYS A 122 -6.82 -1.03 14.16
N GLU A 123 -7.34 -1.21 12.94
CA GLU A 123 -6.97 -2.36 12.12
C GLU A 123 -5.47 -2.22 11.81
N ASN A 124 -4.68 -3.04 12.52
CA ASN A 124 -3.24 -2.90 12.68
C ASN A 124 -2.52 -2.61 11.36
N LEU A 125 -1.66 -1.59 11.37
CA LEU A 125 -0.80 -1.18 10.28
C LEU A 125 0.29 -2.20 9.91
N TYR A 126 0.30 -3.41 10.51
CA TYR A 126 1.37 -4.40 10.33
C TYR A 126 0.92 -5.86 10.21
N GLU A 127 -0.38 -6.16 10.08
CA GLU A 127 -0.78 -7.54 9.78
C GLU A 127 -0.64 -7.84 8.28
N THR A 128 0.54 -8.36 7.95
CA THR A 128 0.83 -9.01 6.68
C THR A 128 -0.08 -10.23 6.54
N LYS A 129 -1.08 -10.18 5.66
CA LYS A 129 -1.66 -11.40 5.08
C LYS A 129 -0.60 -12.06 4.19
N HIS A 130 0.25 -12.89 4.78
CA HIS A 130 0.93 -13.93 4.04
C HIS A 130 0.02 -15.17 3.92
N ASN A 131 0.05 -15.77 2.74
CA ASN A 131 -0.57 -17.02 2.31
C ASN A 131 -1.99 -16.93 1.74
N THR A 132 -2.06 -16.78 0.42
CA THR A 132 -2.65 -17.81 -0.48
C THR A 132 -2.51 -17.35 -1.93
N HIS A 133 -1.37 -17.57 -2.58
CA HIS A 133 -1.25 -17.74 -4.05
C HIS A 133 0.14 -18.32 -4.43
N SER A 134 0.54 -19.40 -3.77
CA SER A 134 1.67 -20.24 -4.23
C SER A 134 1.42 -21.72 -3.92
N LYS A 135 0.25 -22.23 -4.31
CA LYS A 135 -0.02 -23.69 -4.28
C LYS A 135 -0.59 -24.26 -5.58
N ASN A 136 -0.86 -23.45 -6.61
CA ASN A 136 -1.46 -23.96 -7.85
C ASN A 136 -0.50 -24.13 -9.04
N SER A 137 0.77 -23.72 -8.95
CA SER A 137 1.75 -23.93 -10.03
C SER A 137 2.47 -25.28 -9.96
N ASN A 138 2.46 -25.98 -8.82
CA ASN A 138 3.23 -27.22 -8.66
C ASN A 138 2.42 -28.53 -8.84
N LYS A 139 1.12 -28.44 -9.19
CA LYS A 139 0.29 -29.63 -9.43
C LYS A 139 0.20 -30.04 -10.90
N ASN A 140 0.53 -29.15 -11.84
CA ASN A 140 0.50 -29.45 -13.28
C ASN A 140 1.82 -29.98 -13.84
N SER A 141 2.95 -29.78 -13.17
CA SER A 141 4.25 -30.30 -13.62
C SER A 141 4.39 -31.81 -13.37
N ASN A 142 3.74 -32.35 -12.33
CA ASN A 142 3.83 -33.77 -11.98
C ASN A 142 2.85 -34.68 -12.70
N LYS A 143 1.86 -34.16 -13.44
CA LYS A 143 0.98 -35.00 -14.28
C LYS A 143 1.59 -35.31 -15.66
N ASN A 144 2.47 -34.45 -16.17
CA ASN A 144 3.10 -34.66 -17.48
C ASN A 144 4.36 -35.56 -17.43
N ALA A 145 4.86 -35.89 -16.24
CA ALA A 145 6.00 -36.80 -16.07
C ALA A 145 5.58 -38.28 -15.93
N VAL A 146 4.30 -38.58 -15.73
CA VAL A 146 3.81 -39.97 -15.52
C VAL A 146 3.26 -40.61 -16.81
N ILE A 147 3.15 -39.85 -17.91
CA ILE A 147 2.59 -40.34 -19.20
C ILE A 147 3.71 -40.57 -20.25
N LYS A 148 4.99 -40.62 -19.84
CA LYS A 148 6.12 -40.79 -20.77
C LYS A 148 7.11 -41.91 -20.40
N ASN A 149 6.66 -42.92 -19.67
CA ASN A 149 7.35 -44.20 -19.57
C ASN A 149 6.42 -45.33 -19.94
#